data_AF-A0A523N0Y3-F1
#
_entry.id   AF-A0A523N0Y3-F1
#
_cell.length_a   1.000
_cell.length_b   1.000
_cell.length_c   1.000
_cell.angle_alpha   90.00
_cell.angle_beta   90.00
_cell.angle_gamma   90.00
#
_symmetry.space_group_name_H-M   'P 1'
#
loop_
_entity.id
_entity.type
_entity.pdbx_description
1 polymer ?
#
loop_
_entity_poly.entity_id
_entity_poly.type
_entity_poly.pdbx_seq_one_letter_code
_entity_poly.pdbx_strand_id
1 'polypeptide(L)'
;LTTADFTVTAGTGSVLSVATSSSASVGTHDITVNALAQETTLLSDTGYTSVNDVVPSGMGGPMATHFVEVIVGGAIFPPIAISNTATVQDVVDAINASGADVTASAIDDGSAVNPIKIVIQGNQSGTANAVTARTFRLLGAAEVTEVTFSTVQTATDTSLTVDGITFTRSSNTISDIIPGVTLNLESLGSGTLTISTDNTAIALNIQDFVDAFNELIGFIDEQTEFNPETFKTGVLFGNSAVQSLETTLRRIVSGPVVGGSGTFGFLSQIGITTQDDGTLILDEVKLDQALTTDLDSVVSLFTSSGSTTDANVTFVGFTDNTVAGIYDVQVVGGVPQLSPAGAGTFVDAVDNGAFFTGAAGTDAEGLSFSMASLVDASYGTITLSLGVIPQLKQHLSILLDSSQQGPLTSELDSLTKSIDDLNDTLLRMDDRLELFEKKIRQEFINLEIILGRLNAQRNAFQQALQNLSSFFDRQN
;
A
#
# COMPACT_ATOMS: atom_id res chain seq x y z
N LEU A 1 4.85 10.12 9.49
CA LEU A 1 4.40 10.83 10.71
C LEU A 1 5.37 11.92 11.14
N THR A 2 6.60 11.95 10.63
CA THR A 2 7.54 13.05 10.87
C THR A 2 7.68 13.88 9.60
N THR A 3 7.77 15.20 9.77
CA THR A 3 8.16 16.14 8.73
C THR A 3 9.51 16.73 9.10
N ALA A 4 10.24 17.26 8.12
CA ALA A 4 11.47 17.98 8.37
C ALA A 4 11.46 19.27 7.59
N ASP A 5 11.89 20.34 8.26
CA ASP A 5 12.04 21.65 7.68
C ASP A 5 13.49 22.12 7.88
N PHE A 6 14.07 22.68 6.82
CA PHE A 6 15.42 23.21 6.85
C PHE A 6 15.39 24.73 6.75
N THR A 7 15.74 25.40 7.84
CA THR A 7 15.81 26.86 7.88
C THR A 7 17.22 27.33 7.56
N VAL A 8 17.39 27.95 6.39
CA VAL A 8 18.67 28.53 5.95
C VAL A 8 19.06 29.69 6.86
N THR A 9 20.24 29.60 7.47
CA THR A 9 20.83 30.66 8.31
C THR A 9 21.85 31.50 7.53
N ALA A 10 22.58 30.89 6.58
CA ALA A 10 23.48 31.58 5.67
C ALA A 10 23.59 30.83 4.33
N GLY A 11 23.54 31.54 3.22
CA GLY A 11 23.54 30.96 1.86
C GLY A 11 22.62 31.74 0.91
N THR A 12 22.55 31.33 -0.35
CA THR A 12 21.64 31.88 -1.35
C THR A 12 20.77 30.77 -1.93
N GLY A 13 19.44 30.93 -1.87
CA GLY A 13 18.50 29.91 -2.34
C GLY A 13 18.35 28.74 -1.37
N SER A 14 17.83 27.63 -1.89
CA SER A 14 17.74 26.36 -1.16
C SER A 14 19.15 25.76 -1.01
N VAL A 15 19.63 25.63 0.23
CA VAL A 15 20.95 25.01 0.53
C VAL A 15 20.85 23.49 0.38
N LEU A 16 19.76 22.93 0.89
CA LEU A 16 19.45 21.52 0.81
C LEU A 16 17.94 21.32 0.92
N SER A 17 17.47 20.20 0.39
CA SER A 17 16.14 19.66 0.67
C SER A 17 16.23 18.40 1.52
N VAL A 18 15.19 18.12 2.31
CA VAL A 18 15.17 17.00 3.26
C VAL A 18 13.96 16.12 3.02
N ALA A 19 14.18 14.81 3.08
CA ALA A 19 13.12 13.82 3.18
C ALA A 19 13.29 13.00 4.47
N THR A 20 12.19 12.60 5.09
CA THR A 20 12.18 11.77 6.30
C THR A 20 11.42 10.47 6.08
N SER A 21 11.78 9.46 6.85
CA SER A 21 11.07 8.19 6.98
C SER A 21 10.40 8.10 8.35
N SER A 22 9.56 7.09 8.56
CA SER A 22 8.93 6.80 9.86
C SER A 22 9.90 6.49 11.00
N SER A 23 11.19 6.28 10.69
CA SER A 23 12.25 6.03 11.68
C SER A 23 12.99 7.29 12.13
N ALA A 24 12.69 8.45 11.53
CA ALA A 24 13.32 9.71 11.91
C ALA A 24 12.89 10.11 13.33
N SER A 25 13.86 10.47 14.16
CA SER A 25 13.59 11.02 15.49
C SER A 25 13.34 12.52 15.39
N VAL A 26 12.36 13.01 16.16
CA VAL A 26 12.16 14.44 16.38
C VAL A 26 13.43 15.05 17.00
N GLY A 27 13.83 16.22 16.54
CA GLY A 27 15.05 16.87 16.98
C GLY A 27 15.48 18.02 16.07
N THR A 28 16.54 18.71 16.48
CA THR A 28 17.16 19.79 15.71
C THR A 28 18.62 19.48 15.45
N HIS A 29 19.09 19.71 14.23
CA HIS A 29 20.47 19.51 13.82
C HIS A 29 21.01 20.76 13.12
N ASP A 30 22.20 21.20 13.49
CA ASP A 30 22.88 22.29 12.78
C ASP A 30 23.68 21.71 11.62
N ILE A 31 23.38 22.14 10.39
CA ILE A 31 24.00 21.62 9.17
C ILE A 31 24.73 22.74 8.44
N THR A 32 25.96 22.45 8.02
CA THR A 32 26.75 23.31 7.12
C THR A 32 27.25 22.49 5.93
N VAL A 33 26.91 22.91 4.72
CA VAL A 33 27.42 22.34 3.47
C VAL A 33 28.67 23.10 3.05
N ASN A 34 29.83 22.46 3.21
CA ASN A 34 31.15 23.04 2.98
C ASN A 34 31.60 22.89 1.52
N ALA A 35 31.26 21.78 0.87
CA ALA A 35 31.58 21.48 -0.52
C ALA A 35 30.51 20.55 -1.10
N LEU A 36 30.25 20.63 -2.42
CA LEU A 36 29.39 19.68 -3.12
C LEU A 36 30.22 18.60 -3.81
N ALA A 37 29.63 17.41 -3.93
CA ALA A 37 30.16 16.36 -4.75
C ALA A 37 30.01 16.75 -6.23
N GLN A 38 31.05 16.53 -7.01
CA GLN A 38 31.08 16.77 -8.46
C GLN A 38 31.57 15.52 -9.17
N GLU A 39 31.12 15.33 -10.40
CA GLU A 39 31.55 14.25 -11.28
C GLU A 39 32.72 14.69 -12.17
N THR A 40 33.38 13.71 -12.81
CA THR A 40 34.47 14.02 -13.73
C THR A 40 33.91 14.43 -15.09
N THR A 41 34.41 15.53 -15.66
CA THR A 41 34.23 15.85 -17.09
C THR A 41 35.58 15.87 -17.77
N LEU A 42 35.71 15.09 -18.84
CA LEU A 42 36.88 15.01 -19.70
C LEU A 42 36.58 15.59 -21.09
N LEU A 43 37.58 16.17 -21.72
CA LEU A 43 37.51 16.70 -23.08
C LEU A 43 38.69 16.17 -23.89
N SER A 44 38.48 15.79 -25.15
CA SER A 44 39.56 15.32 -26.01
C SER A 44 40.56 16.43 -26.34
N ASP A 45 41.85 16.13 -26.19
CA ASP A 45 42.90 17.10 -26.50
C ASP A 45 42.97 17.38 -28.02
N THR A 46 42.73 16.34 -28.82
CA THR A 46 42.54 16.45 -30.27
C THR A 46 41.15 16.97 -30.60
N GLY A 47 41.05 17.89 -31.56
CA GLY A 47 39.78 18.32 -32.15
C GLY A 47 39.64 17.84 -33.60
N TYR A 48 38.41 17.84 -34.09
CA TYR A 48 38.02 17.36 -35.42
C TYR A 48 37.14 18.38 -36.16
N THR A 49 37.07 18.28 -37.49
CA THR A 49 36.20 19.14 -38.32
C THR A 49 34.77 18.62 -38.42
N SER A 50 34.58 17.31 -38.25
CA SER A 50 33.28 16.64 -38.33
C SER A 50 33.23 15.42 -37.42
N VAL A 51 32.03 15.04 -36.99
CA VAL A 51 31.80 13.76 -36.28
C VAL A 51 32.13 12.52 -37.13
N ASN A 52 32.26 12.69 -38.45
CA ASN A 52 32.64 11.63 -39.38
C ASN A 52 34.15 11.55 -39.64
N ASP A 53 34.95 12.42 -39.01
CA ASP A 53 36.40 12.38 -39.18
C ASP A 53 36.96 11.13 -38.51
N VAL A 54 37.92 10.49 -39.17
CA VAL A 54 38.59 9.29 -38.65
C VAL A 54 39.49 9.67 -37.47
N VAL A 55 39.29 9.01 -36.33
CA VAL A 55 40.04 9.26 -35.09
C VAL A 55 41.40 8.55 -35.06
N PRO A 56 41.49 7.24 -35.37
CA PRO A 56 42.78 6.56 -35.46
C PRO A 56 43.74 7.27 -36.40
N SER A 57 44.98 7.50 -35.96
CA SER A 57 45.98 8.21 -36.75
C SER A 57 47.32 7.48 -36.76
N GLY A 58 47.83 7.21 -37.97
CA GLY A 58 49.16 6.63 -38.17
C GLY A 58 49.25 5.58 -39.28
N MET A 59 50.48 5.31 -39.72
CA MET A 59 50.82 4.24 -40.67
C MET A 59 50.77 2.87 -39.98
N GLY A 60 49.60 2.45 -39.54
CA GLY A 60 49.30 1.05 -39.30
C GLY A 60 48.62 0.53 -40.56
N GLY A 61 49.23 -0.41 -41.29
CA GLY A 61 48.52 -1.07 -42.39
C GLY A 61 47.18 -1.66 -41.94
N PRO A 62 46.42 -2.35 -42.81
CA PRO A 62 45.09 -2.90 -42.52
C PRO A 62 44.98 -3.89 -41.33
N MET A 63 46.07 -4.11 -40.58
CA MET A 63 46.20 -5.03 -39.45
C MET A 63 46.43 -4.34 -38.09
N ALA A 64 46.43 -3.00 -38.00
CA ALA A 64 46.50 -2.31 -36.71
C ALA A 64 45.15 -2.37 -35.99
N THR A 65 45.13 -2.88 -34.76
CA THR A 65 43.96 -2.86 -33.88
C THR A 65 44.03 -1.64 -32.98
N HIS A 66 42.95 -0.87 -32.99
CA HIS A 66 42.78 0.37 -32.21
C HIS A 66 41.79 0.09 -31.09
N PHE A 67 41.97 0.75 -29.96
CA PHE A 67 41.19 0.52 -28.75
C PHE A 67 40.80 1.84 -28.09
N VAL A 68 39.63 1.81 -27.45
CA VAL A 68 39.18 2.79 -26.48
C VAL A 68 39.31 2.18 -25.09
N GLU A 69 39.97 2.90 -24.18
CA GLU A 69 40.06 2.54 -22.76
C GLU A 69 39.37 3.60 -21.92
N VAL A 70 38.57 3.13 -20.96
CA VAL A 70 37.92 3.94 -19.94
C VAL A 70 38.27 3.33 -18.58
N ILE A 71 38.65 4.18 -17.64
CA ILE A 71 38.94 3.82 -16.26
C ILE A 71 38.04 4.67 -15.38
N VAL A 72 37.30 4.04 -14.47
CA VAL A 72 36.44 4.72 -13.49
C VAL A 72 36.84 4.25 -12.10
N GLY A 73 37.18 5.17 -11.21
CA GLY A 73 37.56 4.85 -9.82
C GLY A 73 38.77 3.93 -9.69
N GLY A 74 39.64 3.92 -10.69
CA GLY A 74 40.78 3.00 -10.78
C GLY A 74 40.46 1.60 -11.32
N ALA A 75 39.18 1.28 -11.56
CA ALA A 75 38.78 0.06 -12.26
C ALA A 75 38.97 0.23 -13.78
N ILE A 76 39.81 -0.61 -14.38
CA ILE A 76 40.07 -0.63 -15.81
C ILE A 76 39.01 -1.49 -16.49
N PHE A 77 38.22 -0.89 -17.38
CA PHE A 77 37.24 -1.62 -18.18
C PHE A 77 37.93 -2.29 -19.38
N PRO A 78 37.45 -3.47 -19.84
CA PRO A 78 38.01 -4.13 -21.02
C PRO A 78 38.05 -3.16 -22.22
N PRO A 79 39.23 -2.92 -22.82
CA PRO A 79 39.33 -1.99 -23.93
C PRO A 79 38.46 -2.42 -25.11
N ILE A 80 37.70 -1.49 -25.69
CA ILE A 80 36.85 -1.77 -26.85
C ILE A 80 37.64 -1.58 -28.13
N ALA A 81 37.70 -2.64 -28.94
CA ALA A 81 38.30 -2.57 -30.26
C ALA A 81 37.46 -1.70 -31.21
N ILE A 82 38.11 -0.77 -31.89
CA ILE A 82 37.50 0.09 -32.92
C ILE A 82 38.20 -0.15 -34.28
N SER A 83 37.47 0.08 -35.38
CA SER A 83 38.02 -0.09 -36.72
C SER A 83 39.09 0.97 -37.03
N ASN A 84 39.96 0.70 -38.00
CA ASN A 84 40.95 1.69 -38.47
C ASN A 84 40.31 2.86 -39.25
N THR A 85 39.01 2.80 -39.52
CA THR A 85 38.22 3.89 -40.11
C THR A 85 37.19 4.43 -39.11
N ALA A 86 37.37 4.14 -37.81
CA ALA A 86 36.46 4.60 -36.77
C ALA A 86 36.41 6.12 -36.75
N THR A 87 35.20 6.64 -36.86
CA THR A 87 34.89 8.05 -36.82
C THR A 87 34.86 8.56 -35.38
N VAL A 88 34.77 9.88 -35.19
CA VAL A 88 34.50 10.49 -33.87
C VAL A 88 33.23 9.90 -33.25
N GLN A 89 32.19 9.70 -34.06
CA GLN A 89 30.95 9.07 -33.60
C GLN A 89 31.17 7.62 -33.16
N ASP A 90 31.95 6.82 -33.90
CA ASP A 90 32.26 5.44 -33.52
C ASP A 90 33.02 5.37 -32.19
N VAL A 91 33.90 6.35 -31.91
CA VAL A 91 34.60 6.43 -30.61
C VAL A 91 33.65 6.80 -29.48
N VAL A 92 32.74 7.76 -29.70
CA VAL A 92 31.68 8.11 -28.74
C VAL A 92 30.82 6.89 -28.42
N ASP A 93 30.38 6.17 -29.46
CA ASP A 93 29.54 4.98 -29.32
C ASP A 93 30.30 3.85 -28.61
N ALA A 94 31.59 3.67 -28.91
CA ALA A 94 32.45 2.73 -28.21
C ALA A 94 32.59 3.07 -26.71
N ILE A 95 32.77 4.34 -26.34
CA ILE A 95 32.83 4.75 -24.93
C ILE A 95 31.51 4.43 -24.23
N ASN A 96 30.38 4.79 -24.84
CA ASN A 96 29.04 4.52 -24.31
C ASN A 96 28.74 3.01 -24.21
N ALA A 97 29.35 2.19 -25.07
CA ALA A 97 29.22 0.72 -25.07
C ALA A 97 30.21 0.01 -24.12
N SER A 98 31.12 0.74 -23.45
CA SER A 98 32.16 0.16 -22.57
C SER A 98 31.63 -0.52 -21.32
N GLY A 99 30.39 -0.22 -20.93
CA GLY A 99 29.83 -0.63 -19.64
C GLY A 99 30.44 0.12 -18.45
N ALA A 100 31.33 1.08 -18.69
CA ALA A 100 31.76 2.04 -17.69
C ALA A 100 30.64 3.04 -17.39
N ASP A 101 30.58 3.54 -16.15
CA ASP A 101 29.53 4.47 -15.71
C ASP A 101 29.82 5.91 -16.17
N VAL A 102 29.84 6.08 -17.49
CA VAL A 102 30.15 7.34 -18.18
C VAL A 102 29.16 7.57 -19.31
N THR A 103 29.02 8.84 -19.69
CA THR A 103 28.30 9.27 -20.90
C THR A 103 29.26 10.06 -21.77
N ALA A 104 29.42 9.63 -23.03
CA ALA A 104 30.21 10.31 -24.03
C ALA A 104 29.32 10.99 -25.09
N SER A 105 29.78 12.13 -25.58
CA SER A 105 29.16 12.86 -26.68
C SER A 105 30.19 13.63 -27.50
N ALA A 106 29.84 13.99 -28.73
CA ALA A 106 30.60 14.94 -29.52
C ALA A 106 29.96 16.32 -29.40
N ILE A 107 30.74 17.34 -29.07
CA ILE A 107 30.30 18.74 -28.99
C ILE A 107 31.09 19.59 -29.98
N ASP A 108 30.46 20.67 -30.46
CA ASP A 108 31.15 21.76 -31.16
C ASP A 108 31.52 22.83 -30.12
N ASP A 109 32.81 23.04 -29.88
CA ASP A 109 33.32 24.02 -28.92
C ASP A 109 33.43 25.46 -29.51
N GLY A 110 33.07 25.64 -30.78
CA GLY A 110 33.12 26.91 -31.50
C GLY A 110 34.51 27.32 -31.99
N SER A 111 35.53 26.46 -31.86
CA SER A 111 36.88 26.76 -32.34
C SER A 111 36.95 26.95 -33.86
N ALA A 112 37.72 27.93 -34.31
CA ALA A 112 37.82 28.26 -35.75
C ALA A 112 38.47 27.14 -36.59
N VAL A 113 39.26 26.27 -35.97
CA VAL A 113 39.87 25.10 -36.59
C VAL A 113 39.56 23.90 -35.70
N ASN A 114 39.02 22.84 -36.31
CA ASN A 114 38.70 21.58 -35.65
C ASN A 114 37.77 21.72 -34.40
N PRO A 115 36.56 22.29 -34.56
CA PRO A 115 35.65 22.60 -33.45
C PRO A 115 35.06 21.38 -32.73
N ILE A 116 35.04 20.21 -33.36
CA ILE A 116 34.39 19.03 -32.81
C ILE A 116 35.31 18.36 -31.79
N LYS A 117 34.81 18.17 -30.56
CA LYS A 117 35.50 17.55 -29.44
C LYS A 117 34.68 16.39 -28.88
N ILE A 118 35.36 15.37 -28.37
CA ILE A 118 34.72 14.29 -27.61
C ILE A 118 34.70 14.70 -26.15
N VAL A 119 33.52 14.73 -25.54
CA VAL A 119 33.31 14.94 -24.10
C VAL A 119 32.95 13.62 -23.47
N ILE A 120 33.52 13.33 -22.30
CA ILE A 120 33.16 12.18 -21.47
C ILE A 120 32.82 12.71 -20.08
N GLN A 121 31.60 12.47 -19.64
CA GLN A 121 31.12 12.81 -18.30
C GLN A 121 30.98 11.52 -17.50
N GLY A 122 31.50 11.47 -16.27
CA GLY A 122 31.17 10.41 -15.34
C GLY A 122 29.73 10.56 -14.87
N ASN A 123 28.99 9.48 -14.70
CA ASN A 123 27.60 9.54 -14.24
C ASN A 123 27.48 9.57 -12.71
N GLN A 124 28.60 9.45 -12.00
CA GLN A 124 28.67 9.51 -10.54
C GLN A 124 29.66 10.57 -10.08
N SER A 125 29.25 11.29 -9.04
CA SER A 125 30.09 12.24 -8.34
C SER A 125 31.01 11.54 -7.32
N GLY A 126 31.99 12.28 -6.80
CA GLY A 126 32.90 11.79 -5.77
C GLY A 126 34.25 11.34 -6.30
N THR A 127 35.30 11.53 -5.51
CA THR A 127 36.70 11.25 -5.89
C THR A 127 36.93 9.78 -6.24
N ALA A 128 36.17 8.88 -5.57
CA ALA A 128 36.18 7.45 -5.84
C ALA A 128 35.65 7.08 -7.24
N ASN A 129 34.96 8.00 -7.92
CA ASN A 129 34.38 7.82 -9.26
C ASN A 129 35.12 8.64 -10.32
N ALA A 130 36.38 9.01 -10.06
CA ALA A 130 37.21 9.73 -11.02
C ALA A 130 37.35 8.96 -12.34
N VAL A 131 37.17 9.66 -13.47
CA VAL A 131 37.22 9.07 -14.81
C VAL A 131 38.52 9.45 -15.50
N THR A 132 39.15 8.49 -16.17
CA THR A 132 40.17 8.76 -17.19
C THR A 132 39.88 7.94 -18.43
N ALA A 133 40.24 8.46 -19.60
CA ALA A 133 40.07 7.76 -20.86
C ALA A 133 41.23 8.05 -21.80
N ARG A 134 41.47 7.14 -22.74
CA ARG A 134 42.37 7.34 -23.88
C ARG A 134 41.98 6.44 -25.03
N THR A 135 42.46 6.78 -26.22
CA THR A 135 42.52 5.83 -27.33
C THR A 135 43.96 5.41 -27.57
N PHE A 136 44.17 4.17 -27.94
CA PHE A 136 45.51 3.65 -28.23
C PHE A 136 45.45 2.55 -29.29
N ARG A 137 46.60 2.29 -29.91
CA ARG A 137 46.77 1.15 -30.82
C ARG A 137 47.88 0.23 -30.37
N LEU A 138 47.78 -1.04 -30.76
CA LEU A 138 48.85 -2.01 -30.54
C LEU A 138 49.84 -2.01 -31.73
N LEU A 139 51.14 -1.91 -31.43
CA LEU A 139 52.22 -2.12 -32.38
C LEU A 139 53.10 -3.27 -31.88
N GLY A 140 52.73 -4.51 -32.22
CA GLY A 140 53.26 -5.68 -31.54
C GLY A 140 52.73 -5.73 -30.11
N ALA A 141 53.61 -5.83 -29.10
CA ALA A 141 53.22 -5.78 -27.69
C ALA A 141 53.23 -4.36 -27.09
N ALA A 142 53.58 -3.33 -27.87
CA ALA A 142 53.64 -1.95 -27.39
C ALA A 142 52.33 -1.20 -27.65
N GLU A 143 51.88 -0.43 -26.67
CA GLU A 143 50.76 0.49 -26.83
C GLU A 143 51.25 1.88 -27.25
N VAL A 144 50.59 2.45 -28.25
CA VAL A 144 50.82 3.83 -28.68
C VAL A 144 49.53 4.61 -28.49
N THR A 145 49.52 5.56 -27.56
CA THR A 145 48.39 6.44 -27.32
C THR A 145 48.14 7.33 -28.54
N GLU A 146 46.88 7.42 -28.98
CA GLU A 146 46.46 8.20 -30.15
C GLU A 146 45.73 9.47 -29.73
N VAL A 147 44.78 9.36 -28.80
CA VAL A 147 44.03 10.50 -28.24
C VAL A 147 44.10 10.45 -26.73
N THR A 148 44.45 11.58 -26.13
CA THR A 148 44.35 11.83 -24.69
C THR A 148 43.18 12.75 -24.40
N PHE A 149 42.70 12.66 -23.17
CA PHE A 149 41.60 13.48 -22.67
C PHE A 149 42.08 14.27 -21.46
N SER A 150 41.85 15.57 -21.46
CA SER A 150 42.15 16.46 -20.34
C SER A 150 40.92 16.64 -19.46
N THR A 151 41.15 16.74 -18.15
CA THR A 151 40.07 16.94 -17.17
C THR A 151 39.65 18.40 -17.13
N VAL A 152 38.40 18.67 -17.48
CA VAL A 152 37.75 19.98 -17.38
C VAL A 152 37.15 20.19 -15.99
N GLN A 153 36.57 19.13 -15.43
CA GLN A 153 36.02 19.11 -14.07
C GLN A 153 36.50 17.86 -13.36
N THR A 154 37.16 18.03 -12.21
CA THR A 154 37.60 16.91 -11.38
C THR A 154 36.45 16.42 -10.52
N ALA A 155 36.30 15.11 -10.38
CA ALA A 155 35.36 14.60 -9.38
C ALA A 155 35.81 15.00 -7.97
N THR A 156 34.89 15.53 -7.18
CA THR A 156 35.10 15.91 -5.77
C THR A 156 34.06 15.25 -4.91
N ASP A 157 34.41 14.95 -3.67
CA ASP A 157 33.45 14.50 -2.67
C ASP A 157 32.72 15.71 -2.07
N THR A 158 31.49 15.49 -1.62
CA THR A 158 30.78 16.46 -0.79
C THR A 158 31.36 16.46 0.62
N SER A 159 31.35 17.63 1.24
CA SER A 159 31.73 17.80 2.65
C SER A 159 30.64 18.59 3.35
N LEU A 160 30.09 18.01 4.41
CA LEU A 160 29.12 18.67 5.27
C LEU A 160 29.46 18.49 6.74
N THR A 161 29.06 19.44 7.56
CA THR A 161 29.19 19.37 9.02
C THR A 161 27.78 19.28 9.62
N VAL A 162 27.53 18.26 10.44
CA VAL A 162 26.28 18.09 11.20
C VAL A 162 26.62 18.08 12.69
N ASP A 163 26.02 18.99 13.46
CA ASP A 163 26.26 19.15 14.90
C ASP A 163 27.76 19.25 15.29
N GLY A 164 28.53 19.93 14.44
CA GLY A 164 29.97 20.11 14.61
C GLY A 164 30.86 18.97 14.13
N ILE A 165 30.28 17.87 13.63
CA ILE A 165 31.02 16.73 13.07
C ILE A 165 31.04 16.81 11.55
N THR A 166 32.23 16.80 10.95
CA THR A 166 32.40 16.83 9.49
C THR A 166 32.35 15.43 8.89
N PHE A 167 31.53 15.27 7.86
CA PHE A 167 31.35 14.07 7.07
C PHE A 167 31.73 14.33 5.61
N THR A 168 32.24 13.28 4.96
CA THR A 168 32.57 13.29 3.53
C THR A 168 31.84 12.15 2.85
N ARG A 169 31.22 12.43 1.70
CA ARG A 169 30.47 11.45 0.89
C ARG A 169 30.75 11.68 -0.59
N SER A 170 30.60 10.62 -1.40
CA SER A 170 30.75 10.72 -2.85
C SER A 170 29.52 11.33 -3.53
N SER A 171 28.36 11.42 -2.85
CA SER A 171 27.09 11.87 -3.42
C SER A 171 26.52 13.06 -2.65
N ASN A 172 25.79 13.93 -3.36
CA ASN A 172 24.99 15.01 -2.76
C ASN A 172 23.67 14.52 -2.16
N THR A 173 23.29 13.25 -2.36
CA THR A 173 22.16 12.62 -1.66
C THR A 173 22.70 11.72 -0.56
N ILE A 174 22.40 12.05 0.69
CA ILE A 174 23.01 11.44 1.88
C ILE A 174 21.92 10.97 2.84
N SER A 175 21.88 9.66 3.12
CA SER A 175 20.83 9.03 3.95
C SER A 175 21.36 8.29 5.18
N ASP A 176 22.66 8.42 5.48
CA ASP A 176 23.36 7.59 6.46
C ASP A 176 23.96 8.37 7.64
N ILE A 177 23.71 9.69 7.71
CA ILE A 177 24.24 10.54 8.81
C ILE A 177 23.23 10.67 9.95
N ILE A 178 21.97 10.99 9.62
CA ILE A 178 20.88 11.10 10.59
C ILE A 178 19.93 9.94 10.31
N PRO A 179 19.73 8.99 11.24
CA PRO A 179 18.83 7.86 11.03
C PRO A 179 17.44 8.28 10.58
N GLY A 180 16.98 7.70 9.48
CA GLY A 180 15.66 7.97 8.92
C GLY A 180 15.53 9.28 8.15
N VAL A 181 16.62 10.00 7.90
CA VAL A 181 16.64 11.28 7.17
C VAL A 181 17.54 11.19 5.94
N THR A 182 17.05 11.68 4.80
CA THR A 182 17.81 11.84 3.57
C THR A 182 17.98 13.33 3.27
N LEU A 183 19.23 13.77 3.17
CA LEU A 183 19.63 15.12 2.80
C LEU A 183 19.99 15.17 1.32
N ASN A 184 19.43 16.11 0.57
CA ASN A 184 19.81 16.40 -0.81
C ASN A 184 20.47 17.78 -0.86
N LEU A 185 21.79 17.80 -1.06
CA LEU A 185 22.59 19.01 -1.02
C LEU A 185 22.53 19.72 -2.39
N GLU A 186 22.12 20.98 -2.38
CA GLU A 186 21.87 21.77 -3.60
C GLU A 186 22.86 22.91 -3.78
N SER A 187 23.28 23.54 -2.68
CA SER A 187 24.25 24.62 -2.71
C SER A 187 25.05 24.70 -1.40
N LEU A 188 26.10 25.53 -1.40
CA LEU A 188 26.88 25.79 -0.19
C LEU A 188 26.11 26.72 0.75
N GLY A 189 26.19 26.47 2.05
CA GLY A 189 25.51 27.27 3.06
C GLY A 189 25.38 26.57 4.40
N SER A 190 24.70 27.20 5.34
CA SER A 190 24.42 26.65 6.66
C SER A 190 22.99 26.94 7.09
N GLY A 191 22.45 26.10 7.96
CA GLY A 191 21.12 26.25 8.50
C GLY A 191 20.81 25.20 9.55
N THR A 192 19.63 25.32 10.15
CA THR A 192 19.15 24.39 11.16
C THR A 192 18.06 23.52 10.54
N LEU A 193 18.27 22.21 10.62
CA LEU A 193 17.27 21.20 10.31
C LEU A 193 16.42 20.96 11.55
N THR A 194 15.12 21.15 11.43
CA THR A 194 14.15 20.78 12.47
C THR A 194 13.32 19.60 11.97
N ILE A 195 13.39 18.49 12.67
CA ILE A 195 12.56 17.31 12.45
C ILE A 195 11.46 17.36 13.51
N SER A 196 10.21 17.38 13.07
CA SER A 196 9.04 17.44 13.95
C SER A 196 8.01 16.40 13.55
N THR A 197 7.04 16.15 14.41
CA THR A 197 5.85 15.39 14.02
C THR A 197 5.06 16.19 12.98
N ASP A 198 4.57 15.49 11.97
CA ASP A 198 3.64 16.01 10.98
C ASP A 198 2.19 15.88 11.50
N ASN A 199 1.81 16.82 12.38
CA ASN A 199 0.48 16.84 12.97
C ASN A 199 -0.61 17.06 11.92
N THR A 200 -0.32 17.77 10.83
CA THR A 200 -1.26 17.99 9.73
C THR A 200 -1.59 16.68 9.01
N ALA A 201 -0.58 15.86 8.69
CA ALA A 201 -0.82 14.55 8.10
C ALA A 201 -1.59 13.61 9.05
N ILE A 202 -1.33 13.69 10.36
CA ILE A 202 -2.09 12.90 11.36
C ILE A 202 -3.54 13.36 11.42
N ALA A 203 -3.79 14.67 11.50
CA ALA A 203 -5.12 15.24 11.54
C ALA A 203 -5.93 14.86 10.28
N LEU A 204 -5.28 14.87 9.10
CA LEU A 204 -5.91 14.43 7.85
C LEU A 204 -6.31 12.94 7.90
N ASN A 205 -5.42 12.05 8.36
CA ASN A 205 -5.76 10.63 8.49
C ASN A 205 -6.93 10.38 9.47
N ILE A 206 -7.01 11.19 10.54
CA ILE A 206 -8.11 11.12 11.50
C ILE A 206 -9.41 11.64 10.89
N GLN A 207 -9.35 12.73 10.11
CA GLN A 207 -10.49 13.24 9.35
C GLN A 207 -10.99 12.21 8.35
N ASP A 208 -10.10 11.59 7.56
CA ASP A 208 -10.44 10.52 6.61
C ASP A 208 -11.14 9.34 7.30
N PHE A 209 -10.69 8.98 8.51
CA PHE A 209 -11.35 7.96 9.33
C PHE A 209 -12.77 8.38 9.75
N VAL A 210 -12.95 9.62 10.21
CA VAL A 210 -14.26 10.18 10.59
C VAL A 210 -15.21 10.20 9.39
N ASP A 211 -14.72 10.62 8.22
CA ASP A 211 -15.51 10.67 6.99
C ASP A 211 -15.91 9.28 6.51
N ALA A 212 -14.99 8.31 6.49
CA ALA A 212 -15.31 6.93 6.11
C ALA A 212 -16.30 6.27 7.08
N PHE A 213 -16.18 6.55 8.38
CA PHE A 213 -17.15 6.09 9.37
C PHE A 213 -18.54 6.71 9.12
N ASN A 214 -18.60 8.01 8.86
CA ASN A 214 -19.85 8.72 8.58
C ASN A 214 -20.51 8.25 7.28
N GLU A 215 -19.73 7.96 6.25
CA GLU A 215 -20.23 7.37 5.01
C GLU A 215 -20.87 5.99 5.27
N LEU A 216 -20.22 5.14 6.07
CA LEU A 216 -20.77 3.84 6.44
C LEU A 216 -22.08 3.97 7.23
N ILE A 217 -22.11 4.83 8.25
CA ILE A 217 -23.33 5.06 9.04
C ILE A 217 -24.45 5.61 8.14
N GLY A 218 -24.16 6.60 7.30
CA GLY A 218 -25.14 7.15 6.36
C GLY A 218 -25.69 6.11 5.37
N PHE A 219 -24.83 5.22 4.86
CA PHE A 219 -25.28 4.11 4.02
C PHE A 219 -26.18 3.14 4.78
N ILE A 220 -25.80 2.77 6.02
CA ILE A 220 -26.60 1.88 6.85
C ILE A 220 -27.96 2.51 7.15
N ASP A 221 -28.00 3.77 7.57
CA ASP A 221 -29.21 4.51 7.88
C ASP A 221 -30.15 4.57 6.66
N GLU A 222 -29.63 4.84 5.46
CA GLU A 222 -30.42 4.82 4.22
C GLU A 222 -31.07 3.45 3.97
N GLN A 223 -30.36 2.36 4.25
CA GLN A 223 -30.88 1.00 4.07
C GLN A 223 -31.84 0.56 5.18
N THR A 224 -31.77 1.18 6.38
CA THR A 224 -32.58 0.84 7.55
C THR A 224 -33.64 1.88 7.88
N GLU A 225 -33.82 2.92 7.08
CA GLU A 225 -34.77 4.01 7.34
C GLU A 225 -36.23 3.53 7.32
N PHE A 226 -37.06 4.11 8.19
CA PHE A 226 -38.52 4.08 8.08
C PHE A 226 -39.07 5.49 7.92
N ASN A 227 -39.75 5.72 6.80
CA ASN A 227 -40.41 6.99 6.53
C ASN A 227 -41.86 6.95 7.06
N PRO A 228 -42.19 7.69 8.13
CA PRO A 228 -43.52 7.62 8.77
C PRO A 228 -44.63 8.27 7.94
N GLU A 229 -44.31 9.12 6.97
CA GLU A 229 -45.31 9.78 6.11
C GLU A 229 -45.77 8.88 4.96
N THR A 230 -44.82 8.16 4.36
CA THR A 230 -45.06 7.28 3.21
C THR A 230 -45.26 5.83 3.60
N PHE A 231 -44.99 5.48 4.87
CA PHE A 231 -44.96 4.11 5.39
C PHE A 231 -44.04 3.19 4.59
N LYS A 232 -42.96 3.75 4.02
CA LYS A 232 -41.94 3.00 3.27
C LYS A 232 -40.74 2.72 4.16
N THR A 233 -40.13 1.57 3.92
CA THR A 233 -38.94 1.09 4.62
C THR A 233 -37.79 0.93 3.64
N GLY A 234 -36.57 1.18 4.13
CA GLY A 234 -35.35 0.73 3.47
C GLY A 234 -35.31 -0.79 3.37
N VAL A 235 -34.49 -1.32 2.46
CA VAL A 235 -34.48 -2.76 2.14
C VAL A 235 -34.01 -3.62 3.32
N LEU A 236 -33.23 -3.05 4.25
CA LEU A 236 -32.71 -3.72 5.44
C LEU A 236 -33.45 -3.31 6.73
N PHE A 237 -34.59 -2.62 6.61
CA PHE A 237 -35.38 -2.23 7.78
C PHE A 237 -35.73 -3.44 8.66
N GLY A 238 -35.38 -3.37 9.94
CA GLY A 238 -35.62 -4.45 10.91
C GLY A 238 -34.64 -5.62 10.82
N ASN A 239 -33.59 -5.55 10.00
CA ASN A 239 -32.57 -6.57 9.94
C ASN A 239 -31.72 -6.58 11.22
N SER A 240 -31.78 -7.68 11.98
CA SER A 240 -31.10 -7.80 13.27
C SER A 240 -29.57 -7.79 13.17
N ALA A 241 -28.99 -8.28 12.07
CA ALA A 241 -27.54 -8.30 11.88
C ALA A 241 -27.01 -6.87 11.66
N VAL A 242 -27.74 -6.06 10.87
CA VAL A 242 -27.40 -4.65 10.63
C VAL A 242 -27.55 -3.82 11.91
N GLN A 243 -28.62 -4.02 12.68
CA GLN A 243 -28.80 -3.35 13.98
C GLN A 243 -27.71 -3.72 14.99
N SER A 244 -27.26 -4.99 14.99
CA SER A 244 -26.15 -5.44 15.83
C SER A 244 -24.82 -4.82 15.40
N LEU A 245 -24.61 -4.64 14.09
CA LEU A 245 -23.44 -3.93 13.55
C LEU A 245 -23.45 -2.47 14.01
N GLU A 246 -24.54 -1.71 13.78
CA GLU A 246 -24.68 -0.32 14.23
C GLU A 246 -24.37 -0.15 15.73
N THR A 247 -24.97 -1.01 16.56
CA THR A 247 -24.78 -1.01 18.01
C THR A 247 -23.32 -1.24 18.38
N THR A 248 -22.65 -2.15 17.66
CA THR A 248 -21.25 -2.48 17.94
C THR A 248 -20.30 -1.39 17.45
N LEU A 249 -20.50 -0.85 16.25
CA LEU A 249 -19.74 0.30 15.74
C LEU A 249 -19.81 1.47 16.72
N ARG A 250 -21.03 1.83 17.16
CA ARG A 250 -21.24 2.90 18.13
C ARG A 250 -20.55 2.61 19.46
N ARG A 251 -20.60 1.38 19.96
CA ARG A 251 -19.92 0.98 21.20
C ARG A 251 -18.39 1.07 21.09
N ILE A 252 -17.82 0.71 19.95
CA ILE A 252 -16.36 0.77 19.72
C ILE A 252 -15.87 2.22 19.72
N VAL A 253 -16.54 3.12 18.99
CA VAL A 253 -16.10 4.53 18.90
C VAL A 253 -16.41 5.36 20.14
N SER A 254 -17.42 4.98 20.93
CA SER A 254 -17.78 5.67 22.19
C SER A 254 -17.16 5.04 23.45
N GLY A 255 -16.59 3.85 23.32
CA GLY A 255 -15.99 3.10 24.42
C GLY A 255 -14.59 3.58 24.79
N PRO A 256 -14.09 3.24 25.99
CA PRO A 256 -12.70 3.45 26.35
C PRO A 256 -11.77 2.52 25.58
N VAL A 257 -10.61 3.03 25.19
CA VAL A 257 -9.51 2.20 24.69
C VAL A 257 -8.76 1.61 25.88
N VAL A 258 -8.92 0.29 26.06
CA VAL A 258 -8.31 -0.45 27.17
C VAL A 258 -6.82 -0.67 26.91
N GLY A 259 -6.01 -0.64 27.98
CA GLY A 259 -4.57 -0.89 27.89
C GLY A 259 -3.75 0.26 27.33
N GLY A 260 -4.38 1.38 26.96
CA GLY A 260 -3.67 2.59 26.54
C GLY A 260 -2.88 3.19 27.71
N SER A 261 -1.61 3.49 27.48
CA SER A 261 -0.80 4.30 28.40
C SER A 261 -0.89 5.77 27.97
N GLY A 262 -1.18 6.67 28.90
CA GLY A 262 -1.10 8.11 28.63
C GLY A 262 -2.33 8.89 29.10
N THR A 263 -2.48 10.09 28.54
CA THR A 263 -3.45 11.10 29.00
C THR A 263 -4.87 10.83 28.49
N PHE A 264 -5.00 10.29 27.29
CA PHE A 264 -6.28 10.07 26.62
C PHE A 264 -6.66 8.58 26.56
N GLY A 265 -7.88 8.26 26.96
CA GLY A 265 -8.49 6.92 26.89
C GLY A 265 -9.79 6.87 26.09
N PHE A 266 -10.28 8.02 25.59
CA PHE A 266 -11.51 8.13 24.81
C PHE A 266 -11.31 9.04 23.59
N LEU A 267 -11.95 8.72 22.47
CA LEU A 267 -11.99 9.58 21.28
C LEU A 267 -12.59 10.97 21.57
N SER A 268 -13.54 11.05 22.50
CA SER A 268 -14.16 12.33 22.90
C SER A 268 -13.20 13.31 23.58
N GLN A 269 -12.13 12.80 24.19
CA GLN A 269 -11.10 13.65 24.82
C GLN A 269 -10.20 14.33 23.79
N ILE A 270 -10.07 13.75 22.60
CA ILE A 270 -9.28 14.29 21.49
C ILE A 270 -10.15 15.06 20.47
N GLY A 271 -11.41 15.32 20.80
CA GLY A 271 -12.31 16.12 19.96
C GLY A 271 -13.21 15.33 19.02
N ILE A 272 -13.23 13.99 19.08
CA ILE A 272 -14.11 13.18 18.24
C ILE A 272 -15.32 12.72 19.06
N THR A 273 -16.50 13.23 18.73
CA THR A 273 -17.74 12.94 19.47
C THR A 273 -18.81 12.34 18.57
N THR A 274 -19.62 11.43 19.12
CA THR A 274 -20.75 10.83 18.41
C THR A 274 -22.00 11.70 18.55
N GLN A 275 -22.71 11.91 17.45
CA GLN A 275 -23.97 12.63 17.36
C GLN A 275 -25.17 11.69 17.63
N ASP A 276 -26.37 12.26 17.76
CA ASP A 276 -27.60 11.51 18.03
C ASP A 276 -27.92 10.51 16.91
N ASP A 277 -27.64 10.86 15.65
CA ASP A 277 -27.78 9.98 14.49
C ASP A 277 -26.74 8.84 14.48
N GLY A 278 -25.61 8.99 15.20
CA GLY A 278 -24.53 8.01 15.22
C GLY A 278 -23.31 8.37 14.39
N THR A 279 -23.38 9.44 13.61
CA THR A 279 -22.21 10.00 12.94
C THR A 279 -21.23 10.60 13.95
N LEU A 280 -19.98 10.75 13.55
CA LEU A 280 -18.91 11.40 14.30
C LEU A 280 -18.72 12.83 13.82
N ILE A 281 -18.43 13.72 14.77
CA ILE A 281 -17.96 15.09 14.51
C ILE A 281 -16.56 15.27 15.08
N LEU A 282 -15.69 15.92 14.32
CA LEU A 282 -14.32 16.25 14.72
C LEU A 282 -14.20 17.73 15.09
N ASP A 283 -13.74 18.00 16.32
CA ASP A 283 -13.28 19.31 16.77
C ASP A 283 -11.78 19.43 16.51
N GLU A 284 -11.42 20.03 15.38
CA GLU A 284 -10.03 20.21 14.93
C GLU A 284 -9.16 20.93 15.98
N VAL A 285 -9.73 21.90 16.71
CA VAL A 285 -9.01 22.67 17.73
C VAL A 285 -8.63 21.78 18.92
N LYS A 286 -9.54 20.90 19.36
CA LYS A 286 -9.22 19.92 20.40
C LYS A 286 -8.25 18.86 19.92
N LEU A 287 -8.36 18.43 18.67
CA LEU A 287 -7.43 17.46 18.10
C LEU A 287 -6.01 18.03 18.05
N ASP A 288 -5.83 19.26 17.57
CA ASP A 288 -4.52 19.93 17.57
C ASP A 288 -3.92 20.06 18.97
N GLN A 289 -4.76 20.39 19.97
CA GLN A 289 -4.33 20.43 21.37
C GLN A 289 -3.93 19.05 21.91
N ALA A 290 -4.66 17.99 21.53
CA ALA A 290 -4.33 16.63 21.94
C ALA A 290 -3.03 16.14 21.30
N LEU A 291 -2.84 16.37 19.99
CA LEU A 291 -1.63 16.00 19.25
C LEU A 291 -0.37 16.69 19.77
N THR A 292 -0.50 17.91 20.28
CA THR A 292 0.62 18.65 20.90
C THR A 292 0.87 18.25 22.36
N THR A 293 -0.15 17.79 23.07
CA THR A 293 -0.04 17.41 24.49
C THR A 293 0.57 16.02 24.67
N ASP A 294 0.05 15.01 23.96
CA ASP A 294 0.43 13.62 24.16
C ASP A 294 0.10 12.80 22.90
N LEU A 295 0.95 12.93 21.88
CA LEU A 295 0.80 12.25 20.59
C LEU A 295 0.69 10.73 20.75
N ASP A 296 1.51 10.13 21.61
CA ASP A 296 1.54 8.67 21.79
C ASP A 296 0.20 8.16 22.29
N SER A 297 -0.43 8.88 23.23
CA SER A 297 -1.77 8.54 23.68
C SER A 297 -2.81 8.70 22.56
N VAL A 298 -2.73 9.75 21.71
CA VAL A 298 -3.61 9.90 20.54
C VAL A 298 -3.44 8.72 19.58
N VAL A 299 -2.20 8.35 19.25
CA VAL A 299 -1.91 7.22 18.35
C VAL A 299 -2.43 5.91 18.94
N SER A 300 -2.33 5.72 20.26
CA SER A 300 -2.84 4.53 20.94
C SER A 300 -4.37 4.40 20.87
N LEU A 301 -5.10 5.52 20.75
CA LEU A 301 -6.55 5.47 20.59
C LEU A 301 -6.99 4.85 19.26
N PHE A 302 -6.18 4.97 18.22
CA PHE A 302 -6.51 4.46 16.89
C PHE A 302 -5.82 3.13 16.58
N THR A 303 -4.60 2.94 17.06
CA THR A 303 -3.73 1.82 16.68
C THR A 303 -3.64 0.76 17.78
N SER A 304 -2.94 -0.33 17.50
CA SER A 304 -2.64 -1.34 18.52
C SER A 304 -1.20 -1.19 19.01
N SER A 305 -0.97 -1.41 20.29
CA SER A 305 0.36 -1.39 20.87
C SER A 305 0.50 -2.47 21.95
N GLY A 306 1.70 -3.04 22.04
CA GLY A 306 2.09 -3.97 23.09
C GLY A 306 3.27 -3.40 23.86
N SER A 307 3.22 -3.41 25.18
CA SER A 307 4.33 -2.99 26.04
C SER A 307 4.55 -3.99 27.15
N THR A 308 5.79 -4.09 27.62
CA THR A 308 6.17 -4.97 28.72
C THR A 308 6.83 -4.16 29.83
N THR A 309 6.64 -4.59 31.08
CA THR A 309 7.27 -3.94 32.24
C THR A 309 8.61 -4.56 32.63
N ASP A 310 8.91 -5.77 32.16
CA ASP A 310 10.17 -6.49 32.42
C ASP A 310 11.03 -6.60 31.16
N ALA A 311 12.32 -6.29 31.28
CA ALA A 311 13.28 -6.32 30.17
C ALA A 311 13.56 -7.72 29.62
N ASN A 312 13.24 -8.78 30.38
CA ASN A 312 13.35 -10.16 29.94
C ASN A 312 12.16 -10.61 29.09
N VAL A 313 11.08 -9.82 29.03
CA VAL A 313 9.88 -10.13 28.25
C VAL A 313 9.82 -9.17 27.07
N THR A 314 9.77 -9.73 25.86
CA THR A 314 9.57 -8.95 24.63
C THR A 314 8.22 -9.28 24.04
N PHE A 315 7.37 -8.28 23.83
CA PHE A 315 6.15 -8.44 23.07
C PHE A 315 6.47 -8.72 21.60
N VAL A 316 5.86 -9.76 21.02
CA VAL A 316 6.09 -10.17 19.63
C VAL A 316 4.89 -9.84 18.75
N GLY A 317 3.66 -10.04 19.25
CA GLY A 317 2.45 -9.77 18.49
C GLY A 317 1.20 -10.30 19.17
N PHE A 318 0.07 -10.26 18.46
CA PHE A 318 -1.22 -10.77 18.92
C PHE A 318 -2.05 -11.23 17.71
N THR A 319 -3.16 -11.93 17.96
CA THR A 319 -4.13 -12.31 16.91
C THR A 319 -5.50 -11.68 17.19
N ASP A 320 -6.42 -11.84 16.25
CA ASP A 320 -7.81 -11.39 16.38
C ASP A 320 -8.58 -12.11 17.52
N ASN A 321 -8.00 -13.10 18.19
CA ASN A 321 -8.60 -13.75 19.36
C ASN A 321 -8.14 -13.12 20.68
N THR A 322 -7.10 -12.28 20.64
CA THR A 322 -6.52 -11.70 21.86
C THR A 322 -7.38 -10.55 22.37
N VAL A 323 -7.76 -10.60 23.65
CA VAL A 323 -8.52 -9.53 24.29
C VAL A 323 -7.55 -8.41 24.71
N ALA A 324 -7.93 -7.14 24.53
CA ALA A 324 -7.14 -6.01 25.04
C ALA A 324 -7.11 -6.02 26.57
N GLY A 325 -5.96 -5.72 27.17
CA GLY A 325 -5.81 -5.74 28.61
C GLY A 325 -4.37 -5.83 29.09
N ILE A 326 -4.24 -5.98 30.41
CA ILE A 326 -2.96 -6.22 31.07
C ILE A 326 -2.91 -7.69 31.45
N TYR A 327 -1.81 -8.35 31.15
CA TYR A 327 -1.56 -9.75 31.43
C TYR A 327 -0.34 -9.90 32.33
N ASP A 328 -0.52 -10.47 33.51
CA ASP A 328 0.56 -10.86 34.41
C ASP A 328 1.33 -12.04 33.78
N VAL A 329 2.65 -11.95 33.78
CA VAL A 329 3.56 -12.97 33.26
C VAL A 329 4.35 -13.59 34.40
N GLN A 330 4.39 -14.92 34.46
CA GLN A 330 5.27 -15.64 35.36
C GLN A 330 5.84 -16.88 34.69
N VAL A 331 6.87 -17.46 35.31
CA VAL A 331 7.38 -18.78 34.95
C VAL A 331 7.29 -19.68 36.17
N VAL A 332 6.75 -20.88 35.98
CA VAL A 332 6.65 -21.91 37.02
C VAL A 332 7.06 -23.26 36.42
N GLY A 333 8.02 -23.94 37.03
CA GLY A 333 8.57 -25.18 36.49
C GLY A 333 9.22 -25.02 35.11
N GLY A 334 9.74 -23.83 34.79
CA GLY A 334 10.29 -23.50 33.47
C GLY A 334 9.25 -23.27 32.36
N VAL A 335 7.95 -23.27 32.68
CA VAL A 335 6.86 -23.00 31.74
C VAL A 335 6.34 -21.58 31.96
N PRO A 336 6.37 -20.70 30.94
CA PRO A 336 5.72 -19.40 31.00
C PRO A 336 4.20 -19.54 31.13
N GLN A 337 3.61 -18.71 31.98
CA GLN A 337 2.17 -18.66 32.19
C GLN A 337 1.67 -17.22 32.11
N LEU A 338 0.44 -17.05 31.61
CA LEU A 338 -0.25 -15.77 31.53
C LEU A 338 -1.50 -15.77 32.40
N SER A 339 -1.82 -14.62 32.98
CA SER A 339 -3.10 -14.38 33.65
C SER A 339 -3.59 -12.96 33.35
N PRO A 340 -4.87 -12.72 33.04
CA PRO A 340 -5.41 -11.37 33.05
C PRO A 340 -5.14 -10.71 34.41
N ALA A 341 -4.67 -9.46 34.40
CA ALA A 341 -4.22 -8.77 35.60
C ALA A 341 -5.30 -8.77 36.68
N GLY A 342 -4.97 -9.29 37.86
CA GLY A 342 -5.89 -9.39 38.99
C GLY A 342 -6.84 -10.60 38.98
N ALA A 343 -6.84 -11.45 37.95
CA ALA A 343 -7.58 -12.71 37.95
C ALA A 343 -6.93 -13.77 38.84
N GLY A 344 -5.59 -13.78 38.92
CA GLY A 344 -4.80 -14.70 39.75
C GLY A 344 -4.80 -16.16 39.29
N THR A 345 -5.55 -16.48 38.23
CA THR A 345 -5.57 -17.79 37.57
C THR A 345 -4.62 -17.76 36.37
N PHE A 346 -3.49 -18.44 36.50
CA PHE A 346 -2.48 -18.54 35.45
C PHE A 346 -2.72 -19.74 34.56
N VAL A 347 -2.52 -19.56 33.26
CA VAL A 347 -2.62 -20.61 32.24
C VAL A 347 -1.29 -20.70 31.49
N ASP A 348 -0.82 -21.93 31.29
CA ASP A 348 0.41 -22.20 30.55
C ASP A 348 0.35 -21.60 29.14
N ALA A 349 1.38 -20.87 28.75
CA ALA A 349 1.56 -20.44 27.38
C ALA A 349 2.04 -21.62 26.51
N VAL A 350 1.63 -21.60 25.25
CA VAL A 350 2.03 -22.58 24.24
C VAL A 350 3.39 -22.19 23.67
N ASP A 351 4.36 -23.09 23.77
CA ASP A 351 5.69 -22.92 23.19
C ASP A 351 5.67 -23.19 21.67
N ASN A 352 6.02 -22.17 20.88
CA ASN A 352 6.15 -22.24 19.42
C ASN A 352 7.63 -22.19 18.96
N GLY A 353 8.57 -22.47 19.87
CA GLY A 353 10.01 -22.52 19.63
C GLY A 353 10.70 -21.17 19.75
N ALA A 354 10.33 -20.19 18.93
CA ALA A 354 10.94 -18.85 18.96
C ALA A 354 10.23 -17.88 19.92
N PHE A 355 8.97 -18.17 20.25
CA PHE A 355 8.10 -17.36 21.10
C PHE A 355 7.06 -18.24 21.78
N PHE A 356 6.45 -17.70 22.82
CA PHE A 356 5.32 -18.28 23.54
C PHE A 356 4.04 -17.58 23.11
N THR A 357 2.92 -18.31 23.11
CA THR A 357 1.61 -17.78 22.75
C THR A 357 0.59 -18.13 23.83
N GLY A 358 -0.31 -17.22 24.18
CA GLY A 358 -1.38 -17.53 25.14
C GLY A 358 -2.29 -18.66 24.65
N ALA A 359 -2.74 -19.50 25.58
CA ALA A 359 -3.51 -20.71 25.30
C ALA A 359 -4.90 -20.41 24.72
N ALA A 360 -5.37 -21.33 23.87
CA ALA A 360 -6.72 -21.25 23.29
C ALA A 360 -7.82 -21.31 24.36
N GLY A 361 -8.88 -20.53 24.17
CA GLY A 361 -10.00 -20.40 25.11
C GLY A 361 -9.72 -19.48 26.30
N THR A 362 -8.61 -18.72 26.28
CA THR A 362 -8.29 -17.71 27.30
C THR A 362 -8.31 -16.31 26.68
N ASP A 363 -8.45 -15.27 27.50
CA ASP A 363 -8.37 -13.87 27.03
C ASP A 363 -7.01 -13.54 26.37
N ALA A 364 -5.97 -14.26 26.77
CA ALA A 364 -4.63 -14.15 26.21
C ALA A 364 -4.43 -14.95 24.91
N GLU A 365 -5.45 -15.62 24.38
CA GLU A 365 -5.33 -16.44 23.17
C GLU A 365 -4.71 -15.65 22.02
N GLY A 366 -3.61 -16.15 21.46
CA GLY A 366 -2.90 -15.50 20.37
C GLY A 366 -1.91 -14.40 20.78
N LEU A 367 -1.90 -13.96 22.04
CA LEU A 367 -0.89 -13.03 22.56
C LEU A 367 0.48 -13.71 22.50
N SER A 368 1.40 -13.15 21.71
CA SER A 368 2.71 -13.73 21.44
C SER A 368 3.82 -12.88 22.05
N PHE A 369 4.73 -13.52 22.77
CA PHE A 369 5.85 -12.88 23.46
C PHE A 369 7.06 -13.81 23.51
N SER A 370 8.26 -13.25 23.63
CA SER A 370 9.47 -14.03 23.86
C SER A 370 10.06 -13.70 25.23
N MET A 371 10.80 -14.66 25.80
CA MET A 371 11.44 -14.51 27.09
C MET A 371 12.92 -14.84 27.02
N ALA A 372 13.76 -14.01 27.61
CA ALA A 372 15.21 -14.24 27.71
C ALA A 372 15.58 -15.20 28.86
N SER A 373 14.70 -15.37 29.84
CA SER A 373 14.90 -16.22 31.02
C SER A 373 13.65 -17.04 31.31
N LEU A 374 13.84 -18.32 31.65
CA LEU A 374 12.80 -19.26 32.05
C LEU A 374 13.00 -19.74 33.50
N VAL A 375 13.64 -18.91 34.33
CA VAL A 375 13.78 -19.18 35.76
C VAL A 375 12.47 -18.86 36.45
N ASP A 376 12.03 -19.72 37.37
CA ASP A 376 10.80 -19.53 38.14
C ASP A 376 10.78 -18.20 38.89
N ALA A 377 9.93 -17.28 38.43
CA ALA A 377 9.76 -15.93 38.94
C ALA A 377 8.52 -15.27 38.30
N SER A 378 8.10 -14.12 38.85
CA SER A 378 7.21 -13.19 38.14
C SER A 378 8.03 -12.27 37.25
N TYR A 379 7.56 -12.01 36.04
CA TYR A 379 8.20 -11.21 35.00
C TYR A 379 7.34 -10.00 34.62
N GLY A 380 6.65 -9.43 35.60
CA GLY A 380 5.81 -8.24 35.40
C GLY A 380 4.60 -8.53 34.52
N THR A 381 4.33 -7.62 33.59
CA THR A 381 3.09 -7.57 32.81
C THR A 381 3.35 -7.29 31.35
N ILE A 382 2.52 -7.87 30.48
CA ILE A 382 2.35 -7.47 29.09
C ILE A 382 1.04 -6.67 29.01
N THR A 383 1.10 -5.43 28.53
CA THR A 383 -0.08 -4.61 28.27
C THR A 383 -0.34 -4.60 26.77
N LEU A 384 -1.50 -5.09 26.36
CA LEU A 384 -2.02 -4.98 25.00
C LEU A 384 -3.09 -3.89 24.98
N SER A 385 -2.84 -2.84 24.18
CA SER A 385 -3.84 -1.86 23.83
C SER A 385 -4.37 -2.13 22.43
N LEU A 386 -5.70 -2.17 22.31
CA LEU A 386 -6.38 -2.20 21.01
C LEU A 386 -7.16 -0.91 20.85
N GLY A 387 -6.65 -0.01 20.00
CA GLY A 387 -7.38 1.16 19.55
C GLY A 387 -8.59 0.82 18.69
N VAL A 388 -9.31 1.87 18.30
CA VAL A 388 -10.58 1.79 17.59
C VAL A 388 -10.45 1.09 16.24
N ILE A 389 -9.37 1.31 15.48
CA ILE A 389 -9.23 0.73 14.14
C ILE A 389 -9.08 -0.81 14.20
N PRO A 390 -8.16 -1.39 15.00
CA PRO A 390 -8.11 -2.84 15.21
C PRO A 390 -9.44 -3.44 15.68
N GLN A 391 -10.14 -2.80 16.62
CA GLN A 391 -11.44 -3.29 17.11
C GLN A 391 -12.50 -3.32 16.00
N LEU A 392 -12.59 -2.25 15.20
CA LEU A 392 -13.48 -2.19 14.05
C LEU A 392 -13.12 -3.27 13.02
N LYS A 393 -11.83 -3.41 12.69
CA LYS A 393 -11.35 -4.42 11.73
C LYS A 393 -11.70 -5.83 12.20
N GLN A 394 -11.42 -6.16 13.45
CA GLN A 394 -11.72 -7.46 14.04
C GLN A 394 -13.22 -7.77 13.94
N HIS A 395 -14.08 -6.82 14.32
CA HIS A 395 -15.52 -7.01 14.28
C HIS A 395 -16.07 -7.15 12.86
N LEU A 396 -15.62 -6.30 11.93
CA LEU A 396 -16.00 -6.40 10.51
C LEU A 396 -15.50 -7.70 9.89
N SER A 397 -14.31 -8.16 10.25
CA SER A 397 -13.77 -9.44 9.77
C SER A 397 -14.64 -10.61 10.23
N ILE A 398 -15.07 -10.63 11.49
CA ILE A 398 -15.98 -11.66 12.03
C ILE A 398 -17.33 -11.66 11.29
N LEU A 399 -17.88 -10.48 10.99
CA LEU A 399 -19.16 -10.37 10.29
C LEU A 399 -19.10 -10.85 8.84
N LEU A 400 -17.95 -10.66 8.19
CA LEU A 400 -17.71 -11.00 6.78
C LEU A 400 -16.97 -12.34 6.59
N ASP A 401 -16.72 -13.09 7.67
CA ASP A 401 -15.93 -14.32 7.62
C ASP A 401 -16.69 -15.44 6.88
N SER A 402 -16.38 -15.59 5.59
CA SER A 402 -16.91 -16.68 4.78
C SER A 402 -16.48 -18.08 5.22
N SER A 403 -15.35 -18.21 5.93
CA SER A 403 -14.83 -19.51 6.37
C SER A 403 -15.55 -20.06 7.58
N GLN A 404 -16.09 -19.18 8.44
CA GLN A 404 -16.80 -19.55 9.67
C GLN A 404 -18.30 -19.19 9.66
N GLN A 405 -18.87 -18.86 8.49
CA GLN A 405 -20.27 -18.42 8.35
C GLN A 405 -20.57 -17.19 9.22
N GLY A 406 -19.81 -16.12 9.01
CA GLY A 406 -20.07 -14.81 9.61
C GLY A 406 -21.54 -14.41 9.45
N PRO A 407 -22.15 -13.71 10.42
CA PRO A 407 -23.59 -13.42 10.41
C PRO A 407 -24.13 -12.83 9.11
N LEU A 408 -23.38 -11.92 8.46
CA LEU A 408 -23.81 -11.34 7.18
C LEU A 408 -23.70 -12.33 6.02
N THR A 409 -22.65 -13.16 6.01
CA THR A 409 -22.51 -14.23 5.01
C THR A 409 -23.62 -15.27 5.16
N SER A 410 -23.93 -15.68 6.40
CA SER A 410 -25.02 -16.62 6.67
C SER A 410 -26.37 -16.09 6.22
N GLU A 411 -26.64 -14.80 6.44
CA GLU A 411 -27.89 -14.17 6.00
C GLU A 411 -27.96 -14.12 4.47
N LEU A 412 -26.86 -13.77 3.80
CA LEU A 412 -26.76 -13.77 2.34
C LEU A 412 -27.02 -15.17 1.76
N ASP A 413 -26.40 -16.21 2.32
CA ASP A 413 -26.62 -17.59 1.92
C ASP A 413 -28.07 -18.04 2.12
N SER A 414 -28.70 -17.62 3.22
CA SER A 414 -30.11 -17.91 3.52
C SER A 414 -31.05 -17.25 2.50
N LEU A 415 -30.79 -15.99 2.15
CA LEU A 415 -31.54 -15.26 1.13
C LEU A 415 -31.34 -15.86 -0.26
N THR A 416 -30.11 -16.24 -0.64
CA THR A 416 -29.83 -16.93 -1.91
C THR A 416 -30.61 -18.24 -2.01
N LYS A 417 -30.60 -19.07 -0.96
CA LYS A 417 -31.40 -20.30 -0.93
C LYS A 417 -32.89 -20.04 -1.05
N SER A 418 -33.40 -19.00 -0.39
CA SER A 418 -34.81 -18.61 -0.49
C SER A 418 -35.19 -18.20 -1.92
N ILE A 419 -34.29 -17.52 -2.63
CA ILE A 419 -34.49 -17.16 -4.05
C ILE A 419 -34.53 -18.43 -4.91
N ASP A 420 -33.63 -19.37 -4.68
CA ASP A 420 -33.59 -20.64 -5.43
C ASP A 420 -34.87 -21.47 -5.21
N ASP A 421 -35.32 -21.60 -3.96
CA ASP A 421 -36.57 -22.32 -3.62
C ASP A 421 -37.82 -21.66 -4.26
N LEU A 422 -37.83 -20.32 -4.34
CA LEU A 422 -38.89 -19.57 -5.02
C LEU A 422 -38.86 -19.81 -6.53
N ASN A 423 -37.68 -19.83 -7.15
CA ASN A 423 -37.52 -20.12 -8.58
C ASN A 423 -38.01 -21.55 -8.92
N ASP A 424 -37.66 -22.54 -8.11
CA ASP A 424 -38.17 -23.91 -8.25
C ASP A 424 -39.70 -23.99 -8.09
N THR A 425 -40.26 -23.14 -7.23
CA THR A 425 -41.71 -23.06 -7.05
C THR A 425 -42.40 -22.43 -8.26
N LEU A 426 -41.82 -21.37 -8.85
CA LEU A 426 -42.31 -20.77 -10.09
C LEU A 426 -42.32 -21.78 -11.23
N LEU A 427 -41.24 -22.53 -11.43
CA LEU A 427 -41.17 -23.56 -12.47
C LEU A 427 -42.27 -24.62 -12.31
N ARG A 428 -42.49 -25.11 -11.07
CA ARG A 428 -43.58 -26.06 -10.79
C ARG A 428 -44.97 -25.47 -11.02
N MET A 429 -45.15 -24.16 -10.80
CA MET A 429 -46.42 -23.49 -11.08
C MET A 429 -46.65 -23.34 -12.59
N ASP A 430 -45.63 -23.01 -13.36
CA ASP A 430 -45.69 -22.90 -14.82
C ASP A 430 -46.05 -24.25 -15.46
N ASP A 431 -45.41 -25.34 -15.05
CA ASP A 431 -45.74 -26.71 -15.52
C ASP A 431 -47.21 -27.06 -15.22
N ARG A 432 -47.72 -26.68 -14.04
CA ARG A 432 -49.12 -26.91 -13.66
C ARG A 432 -50.08 -26.08 -14.48
N LEU A 433 -49.75 -24.84 -14.81
CA LEU A 433 -50.56 -23.97 -15.66
C LEU A 433 -50.63 -24.54 -17.09
N GLU A 434 -49.53 -25.04 -17.64
CA GLU A 434 -49.51 -25.67 -18.96
C GLU A 434 -50.38 -26.93 -18.99
N LEU A 435 -50.28 -27.80 -17.97
CA LEU A 435 -51.12 -28.99 -17.85
C LEU A 435 -52.61 -28.64 -17.73
N PHE A 436 -52.93 -27.58 -16.97
CA PHE A 436 -54.30 -27.09 -16.83
C PHE A 436 -54.83 -26.53 -18.15
N GLU A 437 -54.05 -25.74 -18.89
CA GLU A 437 -54.41 -25.25 -20.21
C GLU A 437 -54.69 -26.40 -21.18
N LYS A 438 -53.80 -27.39 -21.23
CA LYS A 438 -53.96 -28.59 -22.07
C LYS A 438 -55.24 -29.35 -21.73
N LYS A 439 -55.56 -29.48 -20.44
CA LYS A 439 -56.79 -30.12 -19.97
C LYS A 439 -58.03 -29.35 -20.43
N ILE A 440 -58.07 -28.02 -20.24
CA ILE A 440 -59.19 -27.19 -20.70
C ILE A 440 -59.36 -27.28 -22.22
N ARG A 441 -58.27 -27.21 -22.99
CA ARG A 441 -58.31 -27.36 -24.46
C ARG A 441 -58.93 -28.71 -24.85
N GLN A 442 -58.55 -29.80 -24.17
CA GLN A 442 -59.12 -31.12 -24.44
C GLN A 442 -60.60 -31.21 -24.08
N GLU A 443 -61.03 -30.63 -22.95
CA GLU A 443 -62.43 -30.55 -22.55
C GLU A 443 -63.26 -29.76 -23.58
N PHE A 444 -62.72 -28.66 -24.09
CA PHE A 444 -63.36 -27.85 -25.13
C PHE A 444 -63.50 -28.61 -26.46
N ILE A 445 -62.45 -29.30 -26.91
CA ILE A 445 -62.51 -30.16 -28.12
C ILE A 445 -63.58 -31.25 -27.96
N ASN A 446 -63.64 -31.90 -26.79
CA ASN A 446 -64.65 -32.92 -26.52
C ASN A 446 -66.07 -32.34 -26.55
N LEU A 447 -66.27 -31.14 -26.00
CA LEU A 447 -67.53 -30.43 -26.03
C LEU A 447 -67.95 -30.09 -27.48
N GLU A 448 -67.02 -29.61 -28.32
CA GLU A 448 -67.27 -29.36 -29.75
C GLU A 448 -67.71 -30.64 -30.48
N ILE A 449 -67.06 -31.78 -30.22
CA ILE A 449 -67.44 -33.07 -30.80
C ILE A 449 -68.86 -33.47 -30.37
N ILE A 450 -69.20 -33.32 -29.09
CA ILE A 450 -70.53 -33.63 -28.57
C ILE A 450 -71.58 -32.71 -29.19
N LEU A 451 -71.33 -31.39 -29.24
CA LEU A 451 -72.22 -30.42 -29.88
C LEU A 451 -72.39 -30.72 -31.38
N GLY A 452 -71.31 -31.09 -32.07
CA GLY A 452 -71.35 -31.53 -33.47
C GLY A 452 -72.25 -32.75 -33.67
N ARG A 453 -72.13 -33.77 -32.82
CA ARG A 453 -73.01 -34.97 -32.83
C ARG A 453 -74.47 -34.62 -32.53
N LEU A 454 -74.73 -33.77 -31.53
CA LEU A 454 -76.08 -33.33 -31.19
C LEU A 454 -76.73 -32.53 -32.33
N ASN A 455 -75.96 -31.64 -32.97
CA ASN A 455 -76.43 -30.91 -34.15
C ASN A 455 -76.72 -31.85 -35.33
N ALA A 456 -75.87 -32.85 -35.58
CA ALA A 456 -76.12 -33.85 -36.61
C ALA A 456 -77.38 -34.68 -36.31
N GLN A 457 -77.58 -35.10 -35.06
CA GLN A 457 -78.79 -35.79 -34.61
C GLN A 457 -80.04 -34.91 -34.76
N ARG A 458 -79.97 -33.63 -34.37
CA ARG A 458 -81.05 -32.66 -34.55
C ARG A 458 -81.41 -32.52 -36.03
N ASN A 459 -80.41 -32.38 -36.91
CA ASN A 459 -80.64 -32.25 -38.35
C ASN A 459 -81.26 -33.54 -38.93
N ALA A 460 -80.81 -34.72 -38.51
CA ALA A 460 -81.41 -36.00 -38.92
C ALA A 460 -82.86 -36.13 -38.44
N PHE A 461 -83.16 -35.70 -37.21
CA PHE A 461 -84.52 -35.69 -36.67
C PHE A 461 -85.42 -34.70 -37.43
N GLN A 462 -84.91 -33.50 -37.75
CA GLN A 462 -85.62 -32.53 -38.59
C GLN A 462 -85.91 -33.08 -39.99
N GLN A 463 -84.95 -33.74 -40.63
CA GLN A 463 -85.16 -34.40 -41.93
C GLN A 463 -86.20 -35.53 -41.83
N ALA A 464 -86.16 -36.34 -40.76
CA ALA A 464 -87.16 -37.38 -40.53
C ALA A 464 -88.57 -36.79 -40.34
N LEU A 465 -88.69 -35.69 -39.60
CA LEU A 465 -89.95 -34.94 -39.43
C LEU A 465 -90.47 -34.36 -40.74
N GLN A 466 -89.60 -33.76 -41.56
CA GLN A 466 -89.97 -33.25 -42.89
C GLN A 466 -90.41 -34.39 -43.83
N ASN A 467 -89.73 -35.53 -43.78
CA ASN A 467 -90.13 -36.71 -44.56
C ASN A 467 -91.50 -37.23 -44.10
N LEU A 468 -91.75 -37.25 -42.79
CA LEU A 468 -93.03 -37.66 -42.21
C LEU A 468 -94.15 -36.66 -42.56
N SER A 469 -93.91 -35.35 -42.47
CA SER A 469 -94.89 -34.35 -42.89
C SER A 469 -95.19 -34.48 -44.38
N SER A 470 -94.17 -34.70 -45.23
CA SER A 470 -94.38 -34.95 -46.66
C SER A 470 -95.13 -36.25 -46.99
N PHE A 471 -95.15 -37.20 -46.05
CA PHE A 471 -95.92 -38.45 -46.17
C PHE A 471 -97.38 -38.20 -45.83
N PHE A 472 -97.66 -37.45 -44.76
CA PHE A 472 -99.02 -37.06 -44.38
C PHE A 472 -99.64 -36.06 -45.37
N ASP A 473 -98.87 -35.09 -45.88
CA ASP A 473 -99.32 -34.15 -46.92
C ASP A 473 -99.61 -34.83 -48.27
N ARG A 474 -99.12 -36.06 -48.49
CA ARG A 474 -99.44 -36.87 -49.68
C ARG A 474 -100.67 -37.77 -49.50
N GLN A 475 -101.24 -37.85 -48.31
CA GLN A 475 -102.45 -38.65 -48.01
C GLN A 475 -103.73 -37.82 -47.87
N ASN A 476 -103.62 -36.49 -47.87
CA ASN A 476 -104.74 -35.57 -48.12
C ASN A 476 -104.67 -35.06 -49.56
#